data_AF-A0AAZ1X265-F1
#
_entry.id   AF-A0AAZ1X265-F1
#
_cell.length_a   1.000
_cell.length_b   1.000
_cell.length_c   1.000
_cell.angle_alpha   90.00
_cell.angle_beta   90.00
_cell.angle_gamma   90.00
#
_symmetry.space_group_name_H-M   'P 1'
#
loop_
_entity.id
_entity.type
_entity.pdbx_description
1 polymer ?
#
loop_
_entity_poly.entity_id
_entity_poly.type
_entity_poly.pdbx_seq_one_letter_code
_entity_poly.pdbx_strand_id
1 'polypeptide(L)'
;MVIVCLYTGDTLTEETEIQLPENVVEGSARTFVSVLGDILGRALKNLDGLLQMPYGCGEQNMALLAPNIYILQYLKGTQQLTPAIMEKATNFLTSGYQRQLNYKSYKGAYTTFGRGPGNTWLTAFVMRSFAKAQSFVYIDPRIIEESKTWLGNKQQANGCFKKSGKLFNNRMKGGVSDEVTLSAYITAAFLEMNISQHDPVVNNSLACLRESINDLSNTYTTALLAYVFTLAGDTETRAHLLQHLDTVAVREGGFLYWSQTAAETSASLSVEISSYVLLAKLSASTAADDLGYASGIIRWLTGQQNYYGGFSSTQDTVVALQALALYSTLVFSPEGSSTVTVQSDSSQLTFDVNPGNKLLYQEETMEGVSGKYSLEVKGTACVSVQISLHYNIPSPTDVTTLSMEVKSEVDTTSESRRKLTLTIKSLYSGKENTTNMVILDIKMLSGFTVVSSQLKGAPLVDRVEQTEDHVLVYLQELPKDMPKNYSLTIIEELRVENLKPAMIKIYDYYQPSTTLTHFTATAH
;
A
#
# COMPACT_ATOMS: atom_id res chain seq x y z
N MET A 1 6.28 13.58 15.44
CA MET A 1 5.88 12.39 16.23
C MET A 1 7.13 11.84 16.88
N VAL A 2 7.07 11.50 18.16
CA VAL A 2 8.19 10.98 18.96
C VAL A 2 7.78 9.64 19.56
N ILE A 3 8.62 8.62 19.41
CA ILE A 3 8.46 7.33 20.09
C ILE A 3 9.55 7.22 21.13
N VAL A 4 9.14 6.94 22.36
CA VAL A 4 10.05 6.84 23.50
C VAL A 4 9.86 5.48 24.15
N CYS A 5 10.90 4.65 24.13
CA CYS A 5 10.95 3.39 24.86
C CYS A 5 12.01 3.51 25.97
N LEU A 6 11.56 3.59 27.22
CA LEU A 6 12.44 3.69 28.38
C LEU A 6 12.68 2.28 28.94
N TYR A 7 13.92 1.80 28.86
CA TYR A 7 14.28 0.44 29.29
C TYR A 7 14.76 0.38 30.76
N THR A 8 15.12 1.53 31.33
CA THR A 8 15.84 1.64 32.61
C THR A 8 15.13 2.54 33.64
N GLY A 9 13.93 3.05 33.33
CA GLY A 9 13.24 4.01 34.20
C GLY A 9 13.77 5.45 34.10
N ASP A 10 14.66 5.71 33.14
CA ASP A 10 15.25 7.03 32.91
C ASP A 10 14.21 8.05 32.42
N THR A 11 14.49 9.33 32.63
CA THR A 11 13.68 10.42 32.06
C THR A 11 14.24 10.77 30.69
N LEU A 12 13.38 10.84 29.67
CA LEU A 12 13.77 11.34 28.35
C LEU A 12 13.04 12.66 28.07
N THR A 13 13.81 13.64 27.59
CA THR A 13 13.31 14.97 27.23
C THR A 13 13.62 15.25 25.77
N GLU A 14 12.63 15.71 25.02
CA GLU A 14 12.74 16.09 23.59
C GLU A 14 12.11 17.47 23.39
N GLU A 15 12.67 18.26 22.48
CA GLU A 15 12.14 19.57 22.12
C GLU A 15 11.80 19.62 20.64
N THR A 16 10.69 20.26 20.29
CA THR A 16 10.29 20.49 18.91
C THR A 16 9.67 21.87 18.75
N GLU A 17 9.78 22.42 17.54
CA GLU A 17 9.21 23.73 17.21
C GLU A 17 8.19 23.55 16.08
N ILE A 18 7.01 24.14 16.26
CA ILE A 18 5.94 24.12 15.27
C ILE A 18 5.77 25.52 14.69
N GLN A 19 5.77 25.59 13.36
CA GLN A 19 5.55 26.83 12.60
C GLN A 19 4.34 26.68 11.69
N LEU A 20 3.54 27.75 11.60
CA LEU A 20 2.38 27.82 10.71
C LEU A 20 2.83 28.23 9.30
N PRO A 21 2.28 27.61 8.23
CA PRO A 21 2.48 28.08 6.87
C PRO A 21 1.93 29.50 6.64
N GLU A 22 2.48 30.22 5.66
CA GLU A 22 2.07 31.60 5.35
C GLU A 22 0.62 31.70 4.83
N ASN A 23 0.10 30.65 4.19
CA ASN A 23 -1.21 30.64 3.52
C ASN A 23 -2.34 30.05 4.37
N VAL A 24 -2.19 30.02 5.69
CA VAL A 24 -3.21 29.50 6.62
C VAL A 24 -4.40 30.44 6.70
N VAL A 25 -5.61 29.87 6.66
CA VAL A 25 -6.85 30.59 6.94
C VAL A 25 -6.87 30.99 8.42
N GLU A 26 -7.03 32.28 8.68
CA GLU A 26 -7.02 32.83 10.04
C GLU A 26 -8.05 32.15 10.95
N GLY A 27 -7.63 31.82 12.18
CA GLY A 27 -8.47 31.16 13.18
C GLY A 27 -8.75 29.66 12.94
N SER A 28 -8.25 29.08 11.85
CA SER A 28 -8.43 27.64 11.56
C SER A 28 -7.45 26.73 12.31
N ALA A 29 -6.34 27.29 12.82
CA ALA A 29 -5.29 26.54 13.47
C ALA A 29 -5.73 25.95 14.83
N ARG A 30 -5.46 24.66 15.03
CA ARG A 30 -5.71 23.91 16.27
C ARG A 30 -4.54 22.96 16.53
N THR A 31 -4.05 22.92 17.76
CA THR A 31 -3.00 21.98 18.18
C THR A 31 -3.60 20.89 19.05
N PHE A 32 -3.26 19.64 18.72
CA PHE A 32 -3.66 18.46 19.48
C PHE A 32 -2.42 17.69 19.92
N VAL A 33 -2.43 17.23 21.16
CA VAL A 33 -1.43 16.30 21.67
C VAL A 33 -2.11 14.96 21.85
N SER A 34 -1.57 13.93 21.19
CA SER A 34 -2.04 12.56 21.33
C SER A 34 -0.96 11.66 21.90
N VAL A 35 -1.32 10.83 22.88
CA VAL A 35 -0.43 9.85 23.54
C VAL A 35 -1.03 8.46 23.44
N LEU A 36 -0.18 7.49 23.10
CA LEU A 36 -0.51 6.07 23.10
C LEU A 36 0.61 5.24 23.71
N GLY A 37 0.26 4.13 24.35
CA GLY A 37 1.25 3.15 24.83
C GLY A 37 1.69 2.15 23.76
N ASP A 38 1.34 2.41 22.50
CA ASP A 38 1.59 1.50 21.40
C ASP A 38 1.92 2.24 20.10
N ILE A 39 2.95 1.76 19.39
CA ILE A 39 3.43 2.35 18.14
C ILE A 39 2.42 2.23 16.99
N LEU A 40 1.52 1.24 17.02
CA LEU A 40 0.43 1.07 16.07
C LEU A 40 -0.92 1.52 16.63
N GLY A 41 -0.98 2.11 17.83
CA GLY A 41 -2.26 2.39 18.48
C GLY A 41 -3.18 3.34 17.68
N ARG A 42 -2.65 4.22 16.82
CA ARG A 42 -3.46 5.03 15.88
C ARG A 42 -4.22 4.17 14.87
N ALA A 43 -3.55 3.15 14.35
CA ALA A 43 -4.15 2.14 13.47
C ALA A 43 -5.24 1.34 14.20
N LEU A 44 -5.02 1.06 15.49
CA LEU A 44 -5.96 0.31 16.33
C LEU A 44 -7.19 1.12 16.77
N LYS A 45 -7.08 2.45 16.96
CA LYS A 45 -8.25 3.32 17.16
C LYS A 45 -9.25 3.18 16.01
N ASN A 46 -8.71 3.05 14.80
CA ASN A 46 -9.47 2.86 13.56
C ASN A 46 -9.45 1.41 13.10
N LEU A 47 -9.44 0.42 14.02
CA LEU A 47 -9.36 -0.99 13.64
C LEU A 47 -10.48 -1.41 12.68
N ASP A 48 -11.65 -0.78 12.75
CA ASP A 48 -12.74 -1.00 11.79
C ASP A 48 -12.45 -0.44 10.38
N GLY A 49 -11.67 0.64 10.29
CA GLY A 49 -11.18 1.20 9.03
C GLY A 49 -9.91 0.51 8.52
N LEU A 50 -9.14 -0.12 9.40
CA LEU A 50 -7.89 -0.82 9.08
C LEU A 50 -8.14 -2.29 8.71
N LEU A 51 -9.03 -2.99 9.43
CA LEU A 51 -9.55 -4.31 9.04
C LEU A 51 -10.66 -4.15 8.02
N GLN A 52 -10.37 -4.44 6.76
CA GLN A 52 -11.32 -4.25 5.67
C GLN A 52 -11.76 -5.58 5.08
N MET A 53 -13.05 -5.70 4.74
CA MET A 53 -13.57 -6.89 4.06
C MET A 53 -12.98 -6.97 2.64
N PRO A 54 -12.30 -8.06 2.27
CA PRO A 54 -11.77 -8.21 0.92
C PRO A 54 -12.87 -8.30 -0.15
N TYR A 55 -12.69 -7.56 -1.25
CA TYR A 55 -13.62 -7.53 -2.38
C TYR A 55 -12.88 -7.32 -3.71
N GLY A 56 -13.64 -7.31 -4.81
CA GLY A 56 -13.11 -6.97 -6.12
C GLY A 56 -12.30 -8.09 -6.75
N CYS A 57 -11.43 -7.72 -7.70
CA CYS A 57 -10.60 -8.64 -8.48
C CYS A 57 -9.46 -9.26 -7.65
N GLY A 58 -8.67 -10.17 -8.24
CA GLY A 58 -7.58 -10.86 -7.53
C GLY A 58 -6.50 -9.93 -6.97
N GLU A 59 -6.33 -8.73 -7.55
CA GLU A 59 -5.44 -7.69 -7.01
C GLU A 59 -6.09 -6.93 -5.85
N GLN A 60 -7.31 -6.40 -6.03
CA GLN A 60 -8.03 -5.66 -4.99
C GLN A 60 -8.30 -6.51 -3.75
N ASN A 61 -8.67 -7.78 -3.96
CA ASN A 61 -8.92 -8.72 -2.87
C ASN A 61 -7.66 -8.92 -2.03
N MET A 62 -6.49 -9.10 -2.67
CA MET A 62 -5.22 -9.23 -1.95
C MET A 62 -4.74 -7.94 -1.32
N ALA A 63 -5.04 -6.79 -1.92
CA ALA A 63 -4.72 -5.49 -1.36
C ALA A 63 -5.38 -5.23 0.00
N LEU A 64 -6.52 -5.88 0.24
CA LEU A 64 -7.28 -5.81 1.50
C LEU A 64 -6.99 -7.00 2.42
N LEU A 65 -6.81 -8.19 1.84
CA LEU A 65 -6.55 -9.41 2.60
C LEU A 65 -5.18 -9.38 3.30
N ALA A 66 -4.13 -8.94 2.60
CA ALA A 66 -2.78 -8.99 3.14
C ALA A 66 -2.60 -8.11 4.40
N PRO A 67 -3.01 -6.82 4.41
CA PRO A 67 -2.93 -6.00 5.62
C PRO A 67 -3.62 -6.63 6.83
N ASN A 68 -4.82 -7.21 6.66
CA ASN A 68 -5.55 -7.89 7.73
C ASN A 68 -4.71 -8.97 8.43
N ILE A 69 -3.93 -9.74 7.67
CA ILE A 69 -3.09 -10.82 8.21
C ILE A 69 -1.98 -10.24 9.10
N TYR A 70 -1.28 -9.20 8.65
CA TYR A 70 -0.17 -8.60 9.38
C TYR A 70 -0.64 -7.84 10.63
N ILE A 71 -1.83 -7.22 10.59
CA ILE A 71 -2.47 -6.62 11.77
C ILE A 71 -2.73 -7.68 12.84
N LEU A 72 -3.26 -8.84 12.44
CA LEU A 72 -3.48 -9.94 13.38
C LEU A 72 -2.17 -10.51 13.95
N GLN A 73 -1.11 -10.60 13.15
CA GLN A 73 0.20 -11.03 13.64
C GLN A 73 0.74 -10.08 14.69
N TYR A 74 0.64 -8.78 14.42
CA TYR A 74 1.00 -7.76 15.38
C TYR A 74 0.17 -7.88 16.67
N LEU A 75 -1.17 -7.90 16.58
CA LEU A 75 -2.05 -7.99 17.75
C LEU A 75 -1.82 -9.26 18.57
N LYS A 76 -1.52 -10.38 17.90
CA LYS A 76 -1.17 -11.64 18.56
C LYS A 76 0.18 -11.53 19.26
N GLY A 77 1.17 -10.93 18.60
CA GLY A 77 2.53 -10.75 19.14
C GLY A 77 2.59 -9.78 20.32
N THR A 78 1.72 -8.78 20.35
CA THR A 78 1.61 -7.81 21.45
C THR A 78 0.58 -8.20 22.51
N GLN A 79 -0.01 -9.40 22.43
CA GLN A 79 -1.04 -9.90 23.36
C GLN A 79 -2.30 -9.00 23.46
N GLN A 80 -2.61 -8.28 22.38
CA GLN A 80 -3.73 -7.34 22.27
C GLN A 80 -4.91 -7.91 21.44
N LEU A 81 -4.77 -9.13 20.91
CA LEU A 81 -5.79 -9.78 20.10
C LEU A 81 -6.98 -10.25 20.97
N THR A 82 -8.10 -9.53 20.88
CA THR A 82 -9.34 -9.90 21.59
C THR A 82 -10.17 -10.93 20.81
N PRO A 83 -11.04 -11.72 21.48
CA PRO A 83 -11.93 -12.67 20.79
C PRO A 83 -12.82 -12.02 19.72
N ALA A 84 -13.35 -10.82 19.99
CA ALA A 84 -14.20 -10.10 19.04
C ALA A 84 -13.44 -9.68 17.76
N ILE A 85 -12.19 -9.23 17.91
CA ILE A 85 -11.33 -8.89 16.77
C ILE A 85 -11.00 -10.16 15.98
N MET A 86 -10.65 -11.24 16.67
CA MET A 86 -10.31 -12.51 16.05
C MET A 86 -11.49 -13.08 15.24
N GLU A 87 -12.71 -13.03 15.76
CA GLU A 87 -13.91 -13.49 15.05
C GLU A 87 -14.15 -12.67 13.78
N LYS A 88 -14.15 -11.34 13.89
CA LYS A 88 -14.33 -10.43 12.74
C LYS A 88 -13.27 -10.68 11.66
N ALA A 89 -12.01 -10.77 12.06
CA ALA A 89 -10.92 -10.96 11.14
C ALA A 89 -10.92 -12.36 10.51
N THR A 90 -11.30 -13.41 11.26
CA THR A 90 -11.47 -14.77 10.74
C THR A 90 -12.49 -14.81 9.60
N ASN A 91 -13.61 -14.09 9.75
CA ASN A 91 -14.62 -13.98 8.69
C ASN A 91 -14.06 -13.29 7.44
N PHE A 92 -13.28 -12.21 7.63
CA PHE A 92 -12.65 -11.49 6.50
C PHE A 92 -11.58 -12.32 5.81
N LEU A 93 -10.71 -13.01 6.56
CA LEU A 93 -9.67 -13.86 6.02
C LEU A 93 -10.26 -15.06 5.27
N THR A 94 -11.29 -15.70 5.83
CA THR A 94 -11.96 -16.84 5.19
C THR A 94 -12.65 -16.42 3.89
N SER A 95 -13.37 -15.29 3.91
CA SER A 95 -14.03 -14.75 2.71
C SER A 95 -13.02 -14.34 1.63
N GLY A 96 -11.94 -13.65 2.02
CA GLY A 96 -10.88 -13.26 1.11
C GLY A 96 -10.12 -14.44 0.51
N TYR A 97 -9.85 -15.48 1.31
CA TYR A 97 -9.27 -16.75 0.83
C TYR A 97 -10.16 -17.39 -0.24
N GLN A 98 -11.43 -17.64 0.08
CA GLN A 98 -12.39 -18.26 -0.85
C GLN A 98 -12.56 -17.43 -2.13
N ARG A 99 -12.64 -16.10 -1.99
CA ARG A 99 -12.71 -15.19 -3.15
C ARG A 99 -11.46 -15.31 -4.02
N GLN A 100 -10.28 -15.34 -3.42
CA GLN A 100 -9.02 -15.39 -4.15
C GLN A 100 -8.85 -16.68 -4.97
N LEU A 101 -9.43 -17.80 -4.52
CA LEU A 101 -9.41 -19.06 -5.26
C LEU A 101 -10.09 -18.96 -6.64
N ASN A 102 -11.04 -18.06 -6.83
CA ASN A 102 -11.66 -17.81 -8.15
C ASN A 102 -10.66 -17.23 -9.19
N TYR A 103 -9.54 -16.70 -8.71
CA TYR A 103 -8.49 -16.12 -9.56
C TYR A 103 -7.28 -17.04 -9.76
N LYS A 104 -7.34 -18.25 -9.19
CA LYS A 104 -6.33 -19.30 -9.33
C LYS A 104 -6.58 -20.12 -10.60
N SER A 105 -5.54 -20.29 -11.40
CA SER A 105 -5.54 -21.18 -12.56
C SER A 105 -5.39 -22.64 -12.15
N TYR A 106 -5.79 -23.54 -13.07
CA TYR A 106 -5.61 -25.00 -12.91
C TYR A 106 -4.14 -25.42 -12.70
N LYS A 107 -3.18 -24.59 -13.14
CA LYS A 107 -1.74 -24.84 -12.98
C LYS A 107 -1.15 -24.32 -11.66
N GLY A 108 -1.95 -23.65 -10.81
CA GLY A 108 -1.47 -23.09 -9.54
C GLY A 108 -1.17 -21.58 -9.57
N ALA A 109 -1.12 -20.94 -10.74
CA ALA A 109 -0.84 -19.50 -10.85
C ALA A 109 -2.06 -18.64 -10.52
N TYR A 110 -1.84 -17.44 -9.97
CA TYR A 110 -2.88 -16.43 -9.79
C TYR A 110 -2.86 -15.37 -10.91
N THR A 111 -4.02 -14.82 -11.20
CA THR A 111 -4.24 -13.78 -12.22
C THR A 111 -5.11 -12.66 -11.66
N THR A 112 -5.11 -11.48 -12.28
CA THR A 112 -5.93 -10.35 -11.81
C THR A 112 -7.43 -10.62 -11.96
N PHE A 113 -7.86 -11.24 -13.06
CA PHE A 113 -9.29 -11.42 -13.39
C PHE A 113 -9.72 -12.88 -13.57
N GLY A 114 -8.87 -13.85 -13.21
CA GLY A 114 -9.19 -15.29 -13.30
C GLY A 114 -8.98 -15.87 -14.71
N ARG A 115 -8.44 -15.08 -15.64
CA ARG A 115 -8.17 -15.44 -17.02
C ARG A 115 -6.82 -14.88 -17.47
N GLY A 116 -6.26 -15.46 -18.53
CA GLY A 116 -5.00 -15.02 -19.12
C GLY A 116 -3.75 -15.64 -18.49
N PRO A 117 -2.55 -15.12 -18.81
CA PRO A 117 -1.30 -15.65 -18.29
C PRO A 117 -1.16 -15.40 -16.79
N GLY A 118 -0.73 -16.44 -16.06
CA GLY A 118 -0.40 -16.35 -14.63
C GLY A 118 0.65 -15.28 -14.35
N ASN A 119 0.47 -14.53 -13.26
CA ASN A 119 1.35 -13.46 -12.85
C ASN A 119 2.33 -13.95 -11.77
N THR A 120 3.63 -13.88 -12.03
CA THR A 120 4.66 -14.42 -11.10
C THR A 120 4.72 -13.66 -9.78
N TRP A 121 4.65 -12.33 -9.83
CA TRP A 121 4.65 -11.51 -8.63
C TRP A 121 3.39 -11.74 -7.79
N LEU A 122 2.20 -11.69 -8.41
CA LEU A 122 0.92 -11.88 -7.71
C LEU A 122 0.82 -13.29 -7.12
N THR A 123 1.30 -14.32 -7.83
CA THR A 123 1.30 -15.70 -7.34
C THR A 123 2.17 -15.84 -6.09
N ALA A 124 3.36 -15.24 -6.09
CA ALA A 124 4.23 -15.24 -4.92
C ALA A 124 3.64 -14.45 -3.75
N PHE A 125 3.02 -13.30 -4.01
CA PHE A 125 2.35 -12.50 -2.98
C PHE A 125 1.19 -13.26 -2.34
N VAL A 126 0.30 -13.87 -3.15
CA VAL A 126 -0.83 -14.67 -2.65
C VAL A 126 -0.33 -15.85 -1.82
N MET A 127 0.65 -16.60 -2.33
CA MET A 127 1.22 -17.75 -1.65
C MET A 127 1.84 -17.35 -0.29
N ARG A 128 2.62 -16.27 -0.26
CA ARG A 128 3.20 -15.70 0.98
C ARG A 128 2.11 -15.33 1.98
N SER A 129 1.12 -14.56 1.55
CA SER A 129 0.01 -14.14 2.42
C SER A 129 -0.77 -15.34 2.96
N PHE A 130 -1.06 -16.33 2.12
CA PHE A 130 -1.78 -17.54 2.51
C PHE A 130 -1.02 -18.35 3.57
N ALA A 131 0.29 -18.51 3.40
CA ALA A 131 1.11 -19.17 4.41
C ALA A 131 1.10 -18.42 5.75
N LYS A 132 1.15 -17.09 5.74
CA LYS A 132 1.02 -16.28 6.97
C LYS A 132 -0.38 -16.38 7.58
N ALA A 133 -1.43 -16.48 6.75
CA ALA A 133 -2.82 -16.59 7.20
C ALA A 133 -3.14 -17.93 7.90
N GLN A 134 -2.36 -18.99 7.66
CA GLN A 134 -2.50 -20.29 8.33
C GLN A 134 -2.44 -20.20 9.86
N SER A 135 -1.87 -19.13 10.41
CA SER A 135 -1.85 -18.86 11.86
C SER A 135 -3.20 -18.48 12.45
N PHE A 136 -4.20 -18.17 11.62
CA PHE A 136 -5.51 -17.65 12.03
C PHE A 136 -6.69 -18.41 11.42
N VAL A 137 -6.55 -18.88 10.18
CA VAL A 137 -7.61 -19.61 9.46
C VAL A 137 -7.04 -20.84 8.74
N TYR A 138 -7.90 -21.82 8.45
CA TYR A 138 -7.49 -22.97 7.65
C TYR A 138 -7.26 -22.56 6.18
N ILE A 139 -6.06 -22.86 5.69
CA ILE A 139 -5.69 -22.75 4.27
C ILE A 139 -5.20 -24.13 3.82
N ASP A 140 -5.75 -24.63 2.71
CA ASP A 140 -5.39 -25.94 2.17
C ASP A 140 -3.92 -25.96 1.73
N PRO A 141 -3.04 -26.79 2.33
CA PRO A 141 -1.63 -26.84 1.99
C PRO A 141 -1.37 -27.16 0.51
N ARG A 142 -2.29 -27.88 -0.16
CA ARG A 142 -2.15 -28.24 -1.58
C ARG A 142 -2.15 -27.01 -2.48
N ILE A 143 -2.94 -25.99 -2.13
CA ILE A 143 -3.03 -24.74 -2.89
C ILE A 143 -1.69 -23.98 -2.87
N ILE A 144 -1.01 -24.00 -1.72
CA ILE A 144 0.32 -23.40 -1.55
C ILE A 144 1.36 -24.18 -2.36
N GLU A 145 1.35 -25.52 -2.27
CA GLU A 145 2.30 -26.38 -2.97
C GLU A 145 2.16 -26.30 -4.51
N GLU A 146 0.94 -26.25 -5.02
CA GLU A 146 0.67 -26.04 -6.45
C GLU A 146 1.23 -24.69 -6.94
N SER A 147 1.10 -23.65 -6.12
CA SER A 147 1.63 -22.31 -6.43
C SER A 147 3.17 -22.29 -6.41
N LYS A 148 3.78 -22.95 -5.42
CA LYS A 148 5.24 -23.16 -5.33
C LYS A 148 5.76 -23.89 -6.57
N THR A 149 5.14 -25.01 -6.92
CA THR A 149 5.51 -25.81 -8.10
C THR A 149 5.41 -24.98 -9.38
N TRP A 150 4.35 -24.19 -9.53
CA TRP A 150 4.20 -23.31 -10.68
C TRP A 150 5.29 -22.24 -10.76
N LEU A 151 5.63 -21.60 -9.64
CA LEU A 151 6.72 -20.62 -9.57
C LEU A 151 8.08 -21.26 -9.89
N GLY A 152 8.35 -22.46 -9.37
CA GLY A 152 9.56 -23.22 -9.72
C GLY A 152 9.70 -23.46 -11.22
N ASN A 153 8.60 -23.75 -11.92
CA ASN A 153 8.57 -23.88 -13.38
C ASN A 153 8.77 -22.54 -14.14
N LYS A 154 8.86 -21.40 -13.45
CA LYS A 154 9.21 -20.08 -14.00
C LYS A 154 10.65 -19.68 -13.70
N GLN A 155 11.41 -20.53 -13.03
CA GLN A 155 12.84 -20.35 -12.82
C GLN A 155 13.61 -20.62 -14.12
N GLN A 156 14.57 -19.74 -14.43
CA GLN A 156 15.46 -19.83 -15.58
C GLN A 156 16.70 -20.67 -15.25
N ALA A 157 17.49 -21.01 -16.26
CA ALA A 157 18.71 -21.82 -16.08
C ALA A 157 19.76 -21.17 -15.17
N ASN A 158 19.80 -19.83 -15.12
CA ASN A 158 20.65 -19.07 -14.19
C ASN A 158 20.10 -19.00 -12.77
N GLY A 159 18.92 -19.56 -12.50
CA GLY A 159 18.28 -19.57 -11.18
C GLY A 159 17.35 -18.38 -10.92
N CYS A 160 17.36 -17.32 -11.73
CA CYS A 160 16.42 -16.21 -11.57
C CYS A 160 15.02 -16.54 -12.10
N PHE A 161 14.00 -15.87 -11.57
CA PHE A 161 12.62 -16.04 -12.00
C PHE A 161 12.24 -15.09 -13.13
N LYS A 162 11.62 -15.62 -14.17
CA LYS A 162 11.13 -14.83 -15.29
C LYS A 162 9.84 -14.07 -14.93
N LYS A 163 9.75 -12.80 -15.34
CA LYS A 163 8.51 -12.04 -15.26
C LYS A 163 7.44 -12.61 -16.21
N SER A 164 6.25 -12.90 -15.67
CA SER A 164 5.09 -13.38 -16.43
C SER A 164 3.83 -12.67 -15.95
N GLY A 165 2.87 -12.48 -16.86
CA GLY A 165 1.62 -11.77 -16.60
C GLY A 165 1.78 -10.25 -16.54
N LYS A 166 0.64 -9.55 -16.51
CA LYS A 166 0.57 -8.10 -16.26
C LYS A 166 -0.07 -7.90 -14.89
N LEU A 167 0.54 -7.05 -14.08
CA LEU A 167 -0.07 -6.53 -12.85
C LEU A 167 -0.58 -5.13 -13.19
N PHE A 168 -1.83 -4.84 -12.87
CA PHE A 168 -2.46 -3.57 -13.24
C PHE A 168 -2.40 -2.53 -12.14
N ASN A 169 -2.26 -2.96 -10.88
CA ASN A 169 -2.05 -2.10 -9.73
C ASN A 169 -0.55 -1.93 -9.44
N ASN A 170 0.04 -0.82 -9.87
CA ASN A 170 1.45 -0.53 -9.60
C ASN A 170 1.74 -0.35 -8.10
N ARG A 171 0.75 0.09 -7.31
CA ARG A 171 0.85 0.26 -5.84
C ARG A 171 0.99 -1.08 -5.10
N MET A 172 0.66 -2.21 -5.74
CA MET A 172 0.84 -3.52 -5.13
C MET A 172 2.26 -4.06 -5.30
N LYS A 173 2.96 -3.68 -6.38
CA LYS A 173 4.29 -4.25 -6.68
C LYS A 173 5.41 -3.60 -5.88
N GLY A 174 5.23 -2.33 -5.50
CA GLY A 174 6.27 -1.54 -4.87
C GLY A 174 7.49 -1.36 -5.78
N GLY A 175 8.69 -1.40 -5.20
CA GLY A 175 9.95 -1.22 -5.91
C GLY A 175 10.35 -2.35 -6.87
N VAL A 176 9.66 -3.50 -6.85
CA VAL A 176 9.97 -4.60 -7.78
C VAL A 176 9.76 -4.08 -9.20
N SER A 177 10.76 -4.16 -10.07
CA SER A 177 10.71 -3.54 -11.40
C SER A 177 11.28 -4.48 -12.47
N ASP A 178 12.38 -5.15 -12.16
CA ASP A 178 13.19 -6.03 -13.01
C ASP A 178 13.17 -7.52 -12.57
N GLU A 179 14.00 -8.34 -13.21
CA GLU A 179 14.12 -9.78 -12.90
C GLU A 179 14.83 -10.05 -11.57
N VAL A 180 15.79 -9.22 -11.16
CA VAL A 180 16.55 -9.38 -9.91
C VAL A 180 15.64 -9.14 -8.72
N THR A 181 14.96 -8.00 -8.70
CA THR A 181 14.00 -7.63 -7.65
C THR A 181 12.82 -8.61 -7.58
N LEU A 182 12.35 -9.11 -8.73
CA LEU A 182 11.31 -10.15 -8.76
C LEU A 182 11.81 -11.46 -8.14
N SER A 183 13.03 -11.86 -8.50
CA SER A 183 13.64 -13.08 -7.97
C SER A 183 13.89 -12.98 -6.47
N ALA A 184 14.38 -11.83 -6.01
CA ALA A 184 14.58 -11.54 -4.59
C ALA A 184 13.25 -11.60 -3.83
N TYR A 185 12.19 -11.01 -4.37
CA TYR A 185 10.85 -11.04 -3.77
C TYR A 185 10.29 -12.47 -3.65
N ILE A 186 10.39 -13.27 -4.73
CA ILE A 186 9.93 -14.68 -4.72
C ILE A 186 10.75 -15.51 -3.73
N THR A 187 12.06 -15.27 -3.66
CA THR A 187 12.96 -15.98 -2.73
C THR A 187 12.64 -15.64 -1.28
N ALA A 188 12.42 -14.34 -0.97
CA ALA A 188 11.96 -13.90 0.34
C ALA A 188 10.64 -14.58 0.72
N ALA A 189 9.68 -14.64 -0.21
CA ALA A 189 8.41 -15.31 0.02
C ALA A 189 8.58 -16.80 0.37
N PHE A 190 9.46 -17.53 -0.32
CA PHE A 190 9.74 -18.92 0.02
C PHE A 190 10.39 -19.08 1.40
N LEU A 191 11.40 -18.25 1.71
CA LEU A 191 12.11 -18.31 2.98
C LEU A 191 11.20 -17.91 4.16
N GLU A 192 10.33 -16.91 3.99
CA GLU A 192 9.33 -16.51 4.99
C GLU A 192 8.32 -17.62 5.33
N MET A 193 8.16 -18.60 4.44
CA MET A 193 7.33 -19.78 4.61
C MET A 193 8.11 -20.96 5.22
N ASN A 194 9.34 -20.73 5.68
CA ASN A 194 10.26 -21.73 6.21
C ASN A 194 10.62 -22.83 5.20
N ILE A 195 10.58 -22.53 3.90
CA ILE A 195 11.17 -23.43 2.90
C ILE A 195 12.69 -23.35 3.05
N SER A 196 13.32 -24.51 3.21
CA SER A 196 14.76 -24.60 3.43
C SER A 196 15.56 -23.91 2.33
N GLN A 197 16.64 -23.22 2.70
CA GLN A 197 17.63 -22.68 1.77
C GLN A 197 18.27 -23.75 0.87
N HIS A 198 18.20 -25.02 1.27
CA HIS A 198 18.71 -26.17 0.51
C HIS A 198 17.66 -26.74 -0.46
N ASP A 199 16.42 -26.24 -0.46
CA ASP A 199 15.45 -26.56 -1.50
C ASP A 199 16.03 -26.14 -2.87
N PRO A 200 16.00 -27.01 -3.90
CA PRO A 200 16.64 -26.71 -5.19
C PRO A 200 16.20 -25.38 -5.80
N VAL A 201 14.91 -25.04 -5.68
CA VAL A 201 14.36 -23.80 -6.26
C VAL A 201 14.91 -22.58 -5.51
N VAL A 202 14.96 -22.65 -4.17
CA VAL A 202 15.47 -21.56 -3.33
C VAL A 202 16.99 -21.41 -3.51
N ASN A 203 17.74 -22.51 -3.48
CA ASN A 203 19.20 -22.50 -3.62
C ASN A 203 19.65 -21.92 -4.97
N ASN A 204 19.01 -22.35 -6.07
CA ASN A 204 19.30 -21.81 -7.41
C ASN A 204 18.98 -20.32 -7.49
N SER A 205 17.89 -19.87 -6.85
CA SER A 205 17.54 -18.45 -6.82
C SER A 205 18.56 -17.63 -6.02
N LEU A 206 18.98 -18.12 -4.85
CA LEU A 206 20.04 -17.49 -4.05
C LEU A 206 21.36 -17.39 -4.83
N ALA A 207 21.70 -18.42 -5.63
CA ALA A 207 22.87 -18.38 -6.51
C ALA A 207 22.75 -17.26 -7.56
N CYS A 208 21.59 -17.10 -8.20
CA CYS A 208 21.37 -15.99 -9.13
C CYS A 208 21.50 -14.62 -8.45
N LEU A 209 20.89 -14.47 -7.27
CA LEU A 209 20.89 -13.21 -6.53
C LEU A 209 22.30 -12.81 -6.05
N ARG A 210 23.18 -13.80 -5.79
CA ARG A 210 24.59 -13.55 -5.46
C ARG A 210 25.35 -12.84 -6.58
N GLU A 211 24.96 -13.00 -7.84
CA GLU A 211 25.61 -12.28 -8.95
C GLU A 211 25.33 -10.77 -8.92
N SER A 212 24.25 -10.35 -8.23
CA SER A 212 23.80 -8.96 -8.17
C SER A 212 24.26 -8.22 -6.90
N ILE A 213 24.97 -8.87 -5.96
CA ILE A 213 25.32 -8.27 -4.66
C ILE A 213 26.33 -7.12 -4.77
N ASN A 214 27.11 -7.08 -5.85
CA ASN A 214 28.08 -6.03 -6.11
C ASN A 214 27.48 -4.81 -6.83
N ASP A 215 26.27 -4.94 -7.39
CA ASP A 215 25.55 -3.80 -7.96
C ASP A 215 24.73 -3.11 -6.87
N LEU A 216 25.35 -2.09 -6.29
CA LEU A 216 24.80 -1.31 -5.17
C LEU A 216 24.20 0.03 -5.62
N SER A 217 23.91 0.17 -6.93
CA SER A 217 23.36 1.38 -7.52
C SER A 217 21.89 1.62 -7.16
N ASN A 218 21.17 0.55 -6.80
CA ASN A 218 19.75 0.59 -6.50
C ASN A 218 19.49 0.25 -5.03
N THR A 219 19.24 1.28 -4.21
CA THR A 219 18.99 1.16 -2.76
C THR A 219 17.88 0.17 -2.45
N TYR A 220 16.79 0.15 -3.23
CA TYR A 220 15.69 -0.80 -3.05
C TYR A 220 16.15 -2.25 -3.22
N THR A 221 16.89 -2.51 -4.28
CA THR A 221 17.42 -3.85 -4.57
C THR A 221 18.36 -4.30 -3.46
N THR A 222 19.27 -3.43 -3.01
CA THR A 222 20.18 -3.71 -1.90
C THR A 222 19.42 -4.05 -0.60
N ALA A 223 18.38 -3.28 -0.25
CA ALA A 223 17.58 -3.53 0.95
C ALA A 223 16.81 -4.85 0.89
N LEU A 224 16.19 -5.16 -0.26
CA LEU A 224 15.49 -6.42 -0.46
C LEU A 224 16.44 -7.62 -0.42
N LEU A 225 17.62 -7.52 -1.05
CA LEU A 225 18.66 -8.55 -0.97
C LEU A 225 19.16 -8.74 0.46
N ALA A 226 19.40 -7.66 1.21
CA ALA A 226 19.82 -7.74 2.61
C ALA A 226 18.80 -8.53 3.44
N TYR A 227 17.51 -8.32 3.18
CA TYR A 227 16.44 -9.08 3.83
C TYR A 227 16.44 -10.56 3.39
N VAL A 228 16.55 -10.86 2.09
CA VAL A 228 16.63 -12.24 1.57
C VAL A 228 17.79 -13.01 2.20
N PHE A 229 18.99 -12.44 2.20
CA PHE A 229 20.16 -13.10 2.76
C PHE A 229 20.11 -13.20 4.30
N THR A 230 19.39 -12.28 4.97
CA THR A 230 19.04 -12.44 6.38
C THR A 230 18.19 -13.68 6.61
N LEU A 231 17.12 -13.86 5.83
CA LEU A 231 16.25 -15.03 5.92
C LEU A 231 16.97 -16.34 5.56
N ALA A 232 17.94 -16.28 4.64
CA ALA A 232 18.76 -17.42 4.23
C ALA A 232 19.95 -17.70 5.17
N GLY A 233 20.09 -16.97 6.29
CA GLY A 233 21.18 -17.18 7.24
C GLY A 233 22.59 -16.88 6.71
N ASP A 234 22.72 -16.18 5.58
CA ASP A 234 24.00 -15.79 4.97
C ASP A 234 24.50 -14.50 5.61
N THR A 235 25.22 -14.63 6.71
CA THR A 235 25.63 -13.51 7.56
C THR A 235 26.65 -12.59 6.90
N GLU A 236 27.53 -13.12 6.05
CA GLU A 236 28.56 -12.36 5.34
C GLU A 236 27.94 -11.45 4.27
N THR A 237 27.11 -12.02 3.39
CA THR A 237 26.43 -11.25 2.34
C THR A 237 25.50 -10.21 2.94
N ARG A 238 24.75 -10.59 3.99
CA ARG A 238 23.91 -9.66 4.76
C ARG A 238 24.72 -8.49 5.31
N ALA A 239 25.86 -8.76 5.96
CA ALA A 239 26.68 -7.72 6.56
C ALA A 239 27.21 -6.74 5.51
N HIS A 240 27.67 -7.25 4.37
CA HIS A 240 28.13 -6.42 3.25
C HIS A 240 27.04 -5.46 2.75
N LEU A 241 25.83 -5.97 2.49
CA LEU A 241 24.71 -5.17 1.99
C LEU A 241 24.23 -4.14 3.03
N LEU A 242 24.13 -4.52 4.31
CA LEU A 242 23.74 -3.62 5.39
C LEU A 242 24.79 -2.53 5.64
N GLN A 243 26.08 -2.83 5.44
CA GLN A 243 27.15 -1.84 5.56
C GLN A 243 26.99 -0.76 4.48
N HIS A 244 26.75 -1.14 3.22
CA HIS A 244 26.48 -0.17 2.16
C HIS A 244 25.24 0.67 2.46
N LEU A 245 24.13 0.04 2.85
CA LEU A 245 22.90 0.73 3.22
C LEU A 245 23.14 1.77 4.31
N ASP A 246 24.00 1.48 5.29
CA ASP A 246 24.31 2.44 6.36
C ASP A 246 25.02 3.71 5.84
N THR A 247 25.80 3.61 4.75
CA THR A 247 26.49 4.74 4.12
C THR A 247 25.56 5.68 3.35
N VAL A 248 24.45 5.15 2.84
CA VAL A 248 23.46 5.91 2.05
C VAL A 248 22.18 6.24 2.86
N ALA A 249 22.20 5.97 4.16
CA ALA A 249 21.08 6.26 5.04
C ALA A 249 20.90 7.77 5.25
N VAL A 250 19.66 8.24 5.23
CA VAL A 250 19.32 9.63 5.54
C VAL A 250 19.12 9.77 7.05
N ARG A 251 19.84 10.72 7.66
CA ARG A 251 19.85 10.96 9.12
C ARG A 251 19.48 12.41 9.42
N GLU A 252 18.25 12.63 9.88
CA GLU A 252 17.71 13.97 10.12
C GLU A 252 16.87 13.97 11.40
N GLY A 253 17.23 14.79 12.40
CA GLY A 253 16.39 14.96 13.61
C GLY A 253 16.08 13.67 14.39
N GLY A 254 17.01 12.71 14.41
CA GLY A 254 16.80 11.40 15.03
C GLY A 254 15.99 10.42 14.18
N PHE A 255 15.58 10.80 12.96
CA PHE A 255 15.05 9.89 11.96
C PHE A 255 16.18 9.20 11.21
N LEU A 256 15.92 7.93 10.87
CA LEU A 256 16.80 7.11 10.05
C LEU A 256 15.96 6.43 8.98
N TYR A 257 16.22 6.72 7.70
CA TYR A 257 15.43 6.16 6.60
C TYR A 257 16.24 6.09 5.31
N TRP A 258 15.65 5.46 4.29
CA TRP A 258 16.25 5.29 2.97
C TRP A 258 15.30 5.73 1.87
N SER A 259 15.87 6.31 0.81
CA SER A 259 15.20 6.61 -0.44
C SER A 259 16.01 6.04 -1.61
N GLN A 260 15.36 5.89 -2.77
CA GLN A 260 16.04 5.40 -3.97
C GLN A 260 16.90 6.49 -4.62
N THR A 261 16.48 7.76 -4.57
CA THR A 261 17.31 8.92 -4.92
C THR A 261 17.15 10.05 -3.89
N ALA A 262 18.17 10.90 -3.74
CA ALA A 262 18.14 12.03 -2.79
C ALA A 262 17.06 13.08 -3.12
N ALA A 263 16.61 13.14 -4.37
CA ALA A 263 15.54 14.03 -4.83
C ALA A 263 14.14 13.37 -4.83
N GLU A 264 14.04 12.09 -4.47
CA GLU A 264 12.78 11.37 -4.50
C GLU A 264 11.90 11.70 -3.31
N THR A 265 10.72 12.24 -3.57
CA THR A 265 9.70 12.51 -2.55
C THR A 265 8.69 11.36 -2.41
N SER A 266 8.93 10.21 -3.05
CA SER A 266 8.02 9.06 -2.96
C SER A 266 8.12 8.43 -1.57
N ALA A 267 7.21 8.84 -0.67
CA ALA A 267 7.09 8.27 0.67
C ALA A 267 6.88 6.75 0.60
N SER A 268 6.16 6.25 -0.42
CA SER A 268 5.81 4.83 -0.52
C SER A 268 7.02 3.92 -0.71
N LEU A 269 7.89 4.24 -1.67
CA LEU A 269 9.09 3.44 -1.92
C LEU A 269 10.07 3.56 -0.74
N SER A 270 10.22 4.76 -0.18
CA SER A 270 11.08 5.00 0.98
C SER A 270 10.63 4.20 2.22
N VAL A 271 9.32 4.08 2.43
CA VAL A 271 8.72 3.22 3.48
C VAL A 271 9.05 1.76 3.23
N GLU A 272 8.92 1.27 2.00
CA GLU A 272 9.23 -0.12 1.68
C GLU A 272 10.72 -0.45 1.90
N ILE A 273 11.64 0.40 1.40
CA ILE A 273 13.09 0.23 1.56
C ILE A 273 13.44 0.20 3.05
N SER A 274 12.99 1.21 3.81
CA SER A 274 13.30 1.33 5.24
C SER A 274 12.75 0.16 6.05
N SER A 275 11.59 -0.36 5.66
CA SER A 275 10.98 -1.53 6.30
C SER A 275 11.77 -2.81 6.01
N TYR A 276 12.31 -3.01 4.80
CA TYR A 276 13.19 -4.14 4.51
C TYR A 276 14.51 -4.08 5.28
N VAL A 277 15.11 -2.89 5.41
CA VAL A 277 16.31 -2.71 6.24
C VAL A 277 16.04 -3.06 7.70
N LEU A 278 14.92 -2.56 8.23
CA LEU A 278 14.47 -2.87 9.59
C LEU A 278 14.27 -4.37 9.81
N LEU A 279 13.60 -5.06 8.88
CA LEU A 279 13.43 -6.51 8.91
C LEU A 279 14.76 -7.24 8.86
N ALA A 280 15.69 -6.84 7.98
CA ALA A 280 17.01 -7.44 7.86
C ALA A 280 17.87 -7.26 9.12
N LYS A 281 17.73 -6.12 9.80
CA LYS A 281 18.42 -5.84 11.07
C LYS A 281 17.86 -6.69 12.21
N LEU A 282 16.55 -6.62 12.45
CA LEU A 282 15.89 -7.23 13.60
C LEU A 282 15.72 -8.76 13.50
N SER A 283 15.70 -9.33 12.30
CA SER A 283 15.48 -10.78 12.14
C SER A 283 16.69 -11.63 12.54
N ALA A 284 17.88 -11.06 12.70
CA ALA A 284 19.11 -11.79 13.01
C ALA A 284 19.69 -11.52 14.42
N SER A 285 19.29 -10.43 15.07
CA SER A 285 19.84 -10.01 16.37
C SER A 285 18.85 -9.15 17.13
N THR A 286 18.78 -9.37 18.45
CA THR A 286 17.98 -8.58 19.40
C THR A 286 18.87 -7.78 20.36
N ALA A 287 20.10 -7.48 19.94
CA ALA A 287 21.02 -6.69 20.76
C ALA A 287 20.47 -5.28 21.02
N ALA A 288 20.78 -4.71 22.18
CA ALA A 288 20.31 -3.38 22.58
C ALA A 288 20.73 -2.29 21.56
N ASP A 289 21.92 -2.40 20.99
CA ASP A 289 22.43 -1.48 19.96
C ASP A 289 21.60 -1.55 18.67
N ASP A 290 21.16 -2.75 18.27
CA ASP A 290 20.29 -2.95 17.11
C ASP A 290 18.88 -2.37 17.36
N LEU A 291 18.38 -2.42 18.59
CA LEU A 291 17.12 -1.77 18.97
C LEU A 291 17.23 -0.24 18.97
N GLY A 292 18.35 0.31 19.43
CA GLY A 292 18.65 1.74 19.33
C GLY A 292 18.67 2.22 17.88
N TYR A 293 19.36 1.48 17.00
CA TYR A 293 19.36 1.75 15.55
C TYR A 293 17.97 1.66 14.93
N ALA A 294 17.21 0.61 15.26
CA ALA A 294 15.85 0.39 14.79
C ALA A 294 14.88 1.50 15.24
N SER A 295 15.09 2.09 16.43
CA SER A 295 14.22 3.15 16.95
C SER A 295 14.13 4.37 16.03
N GLY A 296 15.22 4.77 15.38
CA GLY A 296 15.24 5.87 14.41
C GLY A 296 14.42 5.58 13.16
N ILE A 297 14.41 4.31 12.71
CA ILE A 297 13.61 3.84 11.57
C ILE A 297 12.13 3.81 11.94
N ILE A 298 11.81 3.30 13.13
CA ILE A 298 10.45 3.20 13.65
C ILE A 298 9.84 4.61 13.84
N ARG A 299 10.60 5.55 14.41
CA ARG A 299 10.19 6.97 14.54
C ARG A 299 9.82 7.57 13.19
N TRP A 300 10.60 7.28 12.15
CA TRP A 300 10.32 7.79 10.81
C TRP A 300 9.09 7.10 10.18
N LEU A 301 9.04 5.76 10.18
CA LEU A 301 7.96 4.96 9.59
C LEU A 301 6.59 5.32 10.18
N THR A 302 6.50 5.47 11.49
CA THR A 302 5.25 5.84 12.14
C THR A 302 4.80 7.26 11.80
N GLY A 303 5.74 8.17 11.53
CA GLY A 303 5.45 9.48 10.94
C GLY A 303 4.90 9.43 9.50
N GLN A 304 5.08 8.32 8.77
CA GLN A 304 4.56 8.13 7.42
C GLN A 304 3.16 7.47 7.38
N GLN A 305 2.60 7.08 8.53
CA GLN A 305 1.28 6.47 8.59
C GLN A 305 0.18 7.49 8.27
N ASN A 306 -0.82 7.05 7.51
CA ASN A 306 -2.03 7.83 7.27
C ASN A 306 -2.98 7.76 8.49
N TYR A 307 -4.07 8.53 8.45
CA TYR A 307 -5.06 8.60 9.54
C TYR A 307 -5.66 7.24 9.93
N TYR A 308 -5.75 6.31 8.98
CA TYR A 308 -6.28 4.96 9.22
C TYR A 308 -5.21 3.98 9.71
N GLY A 309 -3.95 4.41 9.82
CA GLY A 309 -2.82 3.57 10.27
C GLY A 309 -2.17 2.73 9.18
N GLY A 310 -2.64 2.85 7.93
CA GLY A 310 -1.95 2.31 6.75
C GLY A 310 -0.92 3.29 6.19
N PHE A 311 -0.31 2.95 5.06
CA PHE A 311 0.65 3.79 4.36
C PHE A 311 0.06 4.22 3.00
N SER A 312 0.93 4.60 2.06
CA SER A 312 0.47 5.10 0.77
C SER A 312 -0.04 3.95 -0.10
N SER A 313 0.71 2.85 -0.23
CA SER A 313 0.41 1.75 -1.15
C SER A 313 0.02 0.46 -0.41
N THR A 314 -0.24 -0.61 -1.17
CA THR A 314 -0.50 -1.92 -0.54
C THR A 314 0.81 -2.52 -0.05
N GLN A 315 1.86 -2.44 -0.88
CA GLN A 315 3.14 -3.08 -0.62
C GLN A 315 3.87 -2.42 0.55
N ASP A 316 3.93 -1.09 0.58
CA ASP A 316 4.57 -0.36 1.68
C ASP A 316 3.85 -0.64 3.01
N THR A 317 2.51 -0.68 3.01
CA THR A 317 1.69 -0.96 4.17
C THR A 317 1.96 -2.37 4.69
N VAL A 318 2.00 -3.36 3.80
CA VAL A 318 2.24 -4.74 4.18
C VAL A 318 3.63 -4.92 4.81
N VAL A 319 4.69 -4.42 4.16
CA VAL A 319 6.06 -4.61 4.65
C VAL A 319 6.31 -3.77 5.90
N ALA A 320 5.79 -2.55 5.98
CA ALA A 320 5.90 -1.69 7.16
C ALA A 320 5.15 -2.27 8.36
N LEU A 321 3.91 -2.77 8.17
CA LEU A 321 3.19 -3.46 9.24
C LEU A 321 3.92 -4.72 9.70
N GLN A 322 4.53 -5.48 8.78
CA GLN A 322 5.35 -6.64 9.15
C GLN A 322 6.58 -6.23 9.98
N ALA A 323 7.26 -5.15 9.61
CA ALA A 323 8.44 -4.65 10.33
C ALA A 323 8.08 -4.04 11.70
N LEU A 324 7.00 -3.26 11.75
CA LEU A 324 6.45 -2.70 12.99
C LEU A 324 5.95 -3.80 13.92
N ALA A 325 5.34 -4.87 13.37
CA ALA A 325 4.96 -6.06 14.12
C ALA A 325 6.16 -6.71 14.78
N LEU A 326 7.21 -6.99 14.00
CA LEU A 326 8.44 -7.60 14.52
C LEU A 326 9.07 -6.75 15.61
N TYR A 327 9.28 -5.46 15.37
CA TYR A 327 9.84 -4.56 16.37
C TYR A 327 8.99 -4.52 17.64
N SER A 328 7.66 -4.42 17.50
CA SER A 328 6.75 -4.39 18.64
C SER A 328 6.88 -5.66 19.49
N THR A 329 7.01 -6.84 18.90
CA THR A 329 7.21 -8.08 19.68
C THR A 329 8.51 -8.10 20.47
N LEU A 330 9.52 -7.36 20.02
CA LEU A 330 10.83 -7.28 20.69
C LEU A 330 10.85 -6.24 21.81
N VAL A 331 10.07 -5.16 21.70
CA VAL A 331 10.04 -4.06 22.70
C VAL A 331 8.82 -4.09 23.61
N PHE A 332 7.85 -4.97 23.35
CA PHE A 332 6.62 -5.05 24.12
C PHE A 332 6.90 -5.49 25.57
N SER A 333 6.60 -4.59 26.52
CA SER A 333 6.50 -4.91 27.94
C SER A 333 5.02 -4.97 28.39
N PRO A 334 4.57 -6.06 29.03
CA PRO A 334 3.19 -6.23 29.49
C PRO A 334 2.85 -5.42 30.75
N GLU A 335 3.80 -5.18 31.65
CA GLU A 335 3.55 -4.51 32.95
C GLU A 335 4.09 -3.07 33.05
N GLY A 336 4.71 -2.55 31.99
CA GLY A 336 5.28 -1.20 32.00
C GLY A 336 4.23 -0.10 32.17
N SER A 337 4.60 0.98 32.84
CA SER A 337 3.85 2.23 32.89
C SER A 337 4.75 3.42 32.62
N SER A 338 4.20 4.46 31.99
CA SER A 338 4.91 5.70 31.70
C SER A 338 3.99 6.91 31.83
N THR A 339 4.50 7.99 32.39
CA THR A 339 3.86 9.30 32.42
C THR A 339 4.52 10.19 31.36
N VAL A 340 3.69 10.85 30.56
CA VAL A 340 4.10 11.77 29.50
C VAL A 340 3.65 13.17 29.88
N THR A 341 4.57 14.12 29.87
CA THR A 341 4.29 15.53 30.08
C THR A 341 4.67 16.31 28.83
N VAL A 342 3.73 17.08 28.28
CA VAL A 342 3.95 17.96 27.13
C VAL A 342 3.72 19.39 27.58
N GLN A 343 4.71 20.25 27.38
CA GLN A 343 4.67 21.64 27.81
C GLN A 343 4.92 22.57 26.62
N SER A 344 4.11 23.62 26.53
CA SER A 344 4.29 24.77 25.65
C SER A 344 4.48 26.03 26.50
N ASP A 345 4.79 27.16 25.87
CA ASP A 345 4.90 28.43 26.57
C ASP A 345 3.60 28.84 27.31
N SER A 346 2.45 28.34 26.85
CA SER A 346 1.12 28.71 27.35
C SER A 346 0.41 27.64 28.19
N SER A 347 0.77 26.35 28.03
CA SER A 347 0.02 25.26 28.69
C SER A 347 0.87 24.02 28.93
N GLN A 348 0.39 23.15 29.82
CA GLN A 348 1.00 21.85 30.10
C GLN A 348 -0.09 20.79 30.14
N LEU A 349 0.19 19.65 29.50
CA LEU A 349 -0.65 18.46 29.48
C LEU A 349 0.12 17.27 30.04
N THR A 350 -0.55 16.40 30.79
CA THR A 350 0.04 15.18 31.35
C THR A 350 -0.85 13.99 31.05
N PHE A 351 -0.24 12.90 30.59
CA PHE A 351 -0.92 11.66 30.22
C PHE A 351 -0.27 10.48 30.94
N ASP A 352 -1.08 9.54 31.41
CA ASP A 352 -0.60 8.30 32.02
C ASP A 352 -0.90 7.11 31.11
N VAL A 353 0.14 6.33 30.83
CA VAL A 353 0.08 5.09 30.07
C VAL A 353 0.39 3.93 31.01
N ASN A 354 -0.52 2.98 31.09
CA ASN A 354 -0.43 1.77 31.90
C ASN A 354 -1.00 0.57 31.13
N PRO A 355 -0.86 -0.67 31.65
CA PRO A 355 -1.34 -1.86 30.94
C PRO A 355 -2.84 -1.83 30.61
N GLY A 356 -3.67 -1.16 31.42
CA GLY A 356 -5.11 -1.07 31.23
C GLY A 356 -5.55 -0.09 30.14
N ASN A 357 -4.72 0.90 29.80
CA ASN A 357 -5.05 1.93 28.81
C ASN A 357 -4.02 2.05 27.66
N LYS A 358 -3.11 1.07 27.52
CA LYS A 358 -2.04 1.05 26.51
C LYS A 358 -2.56 1.23 25.06
N LEU A 359 -3.74 0.66 24.79
CA LEU A 359 -4.45 0.74 23.50
C LEU A 359 -5.34 1.97 23.35
N LEU A 360 -5.57 2.70 24.45
CA LEU A 360 -6.45 3.85 24.44
C LEU A 360 -5.72 5.02 23.77
N TYR A 361 -6.31 5.51 22.68
CA TYR A 361 -5.92 6.77 22.08
C TYR A 361 -6.33 7.93 23.02
N GLN A 362 -5.36 8.54 23.68
CA GLN A 362 -5.56 9.73 24.50
C GLN A 362 -5.22 10.94 23.65
N GLU A 363 -6.13 11.92 23.54
CA GLU A 363 -5.90 13.16 22.80
C GLU A 363 -6.55 14.32 23.49
N GLU A 364 -5.78 15.40 23.66
CA GLU A 364 -6.25 16.65 24.23
C GLU A 364 -5.83 17.84 23.36
N THR A 365 -6.62 18.91 23.42
CA THR A 365 -6.30 20.16 22.73
C THR A 365 -5.32 20.95 23.58
N MET A 366 -4.28 21.48 22.97
CA MET A 366 -3.26 22.28 23.65
C MET A 366 -3.39 23.75 23.25
N GLU A 367 -3.21 24.66 24.21
CA GLU A 367 -3.17 26.09 23.92
C GLU A 367 -1.81 26.47 23.33
N GLY A 368 -1.84 27.32 22.30
CA GLY A 368 -0.67 27.66 21.48
C GLY A 368 -0.63 26.86 20.17
N VAL A 369 -0.57 27.58 19.05
CA VAL A 369 -0.57 27.01 17.67
C VAL A 369 0.77 27.11 16.96
N SER A 370 1.78 27.67 17.65
CA SER A 370 3.13 27.88 17.15
C SER A 370 4.09 28.06 18.33
N GLY A 371 5.36 27.78 18.10
CA GLY A 371 6.41 27.95 19.12
C GLY A 371 7.03 26.62 19.54
N LYS A 372 7.74 26.65 20.68
CA LYS A 372 8.46 25.49 21.21
C LYS A 372 7.57 24.63 22.09
N TYR A 373 7.72 23.33 21.93
CA TYR A 373 7.09 22.31 22.75
C TYR A 373 8.18 21.41 23.34
N SER A 374 8.15 21.22 24.65
CA SER A 374 8.98 20.23 25.33
C SER A 374 8.15 19.00 25.69
N LEU A 375 8.74 17.84 25.49
CA LEU A 375 8.18 16.54 25.79
C LEU A 375 9.06 15.87 26.84
N GLU A 376 8.48 15.46 27.96
CA GLU A 376 9.13 14.65 28.99
C GLU A 376 8.39 13.32 29.14
N VAL A 377 9.13 12.22 29.14
CA VAL A 377 8.59 10.88 29.41
C VAL A 377 9.35 10.26 30.57
N LYS A 378 8.62 9.70 31.53
CA LYS A 378 9.14 8.97 32.69
C LYS A 378 8.45 7.63 32.83
N GLY A 379 9.20 6.55 33.01
CA GLY A 379 8.65 5.22 33.24
C GLY A 379 9.37 4.11 32.49
N THR A 380 8.67 3.00 32.23
CA THR A 380 9.21 1.76 31.64
C THR A 380 8.41 1.26 30.44
N ALA A 381 7.26 1.89 30.13
CA ALA A 381 6.49 1.58 28.93
C ALA A 381 6.98 2.40 27.73
N CYS A 382 6.96 1.78 26.54
CA CYS A 382 7.04 2.52 25.29
C CYS A 382 5.80 3.40 25.12
N VAL A 383 6.01 4.66 24.76
CA VAL A 383 4.94 5.61 24.43
C VAL A 383 5.20 6.24 23.07
N SER A 384 4.11 6.44 22.35
CA SER A 384 4.03 7.13 21.08
C SER A 384 3.32 8.45 21.31
N VAL A 385 4.04 9.56 21.12
CA VAL A 385 3.55 10.91 21.37
C VAL A 385 3.55 11.70 20.08
N GLN A 386 2.43 12.33 19.75
CA GLN A 386 2.31 13.13 18.56
C GLN A 386 1.63 14.46 18.85
N ILE A 387 2.31 15.53 18.49
CA ILE A 387 1.76 16.88 18.43
C ILE A 387 1.31 17.11 16.99
N SER A 388 0.04 17.43 16.79
CA SER A 388 -0.58 17.58 15.46
C SER A 388 -1.19 18.98 15.33
N LEU A 389 -0.78 19.71 14.31
CA LEU A 389 -1.34 21.01 13.95
C LEU A 389 -2.34 20.84 12.81
N HIS A 390 -3.59 21.18 13.04
CA HIS A 390 -4.65 21.18 12.02
C HIS A 390 -4.96 22.62 11.64
N TYR A 391 -5.01 22.92 10.34
CA TYR A 391 -5.31 24.23 9.80
C TYR A 391 -5.94 24.10 8.41
N ASN A 392 -6.66 25.13 7.97
CA ASN A 392 -7.21 25.20 6.62
C ASN A 392 -6.31 26.09 5.74
N ILE A 393 -6.20 25.74 4.46
CA ILE A 393 -5.60 26.57 3.42
C ILE A 393 -6.63 26.76 2.29
N PRO A 394 -6.54 27.84 1.49
CA PRO A 394 -7.37 27.96 0.28
C PRO A 394 -7.21 26.73 -0.61
N SER A 395 -8.31 26.22 -1.15
CA SER A 395 -8.30 25.03 -2.02
C SER A 395 -7.31 25.24 -3.17
N PRO A 396 -6.31 24.36 -3.35
CA PRO A 396 -5.46 24.42 -4.53
C PRO A 396 -6.31 24.19 -5.79
N THR A 397 -5.89 24.76 -6.91
CA THR A 397 -6.55 24.53 -8.19
C THR A 397 -6.47 23.03 -8.51
N ASP A 398 -7.60 22.35 -8.60
CA ASP A 398 -7.66 20.91 -8.87
C ASP A 398 -6.95 20.59 -10.20
N VAL A 399 -5.70 20.11 -10.12
CA VAL A 399 -5.02 19.52 -11.26
C VAL A 399 -5.49 18.08 -11.34
N THR A 400 -6.57 17.82 -12.07
CA THR A 400 -6.97 16.45 -12.35
C THR A 400 -5.90 15.82 -13.25
N THR A 401 -5.23 14.79 -12.74
CA THR A 401 -4.16 14.09 -13.48
C THR A 401 -4.69 13.34 -14.70
N LEU A 402 -5.99 13.03 -14.72
CA LEU A 402 -6.73 12.53 -15.86
C LEU A 402 -7.58 13.66 -16.46
N SER A 403 -7.69 13.68 -17.78
CA SER A 403 -8.60 14.55 -18.50
C SER A 403 -9.27 13.80 -19.66
N MET A 404 -10.45 14.29 -20.06
CA MET A 404 -11.25 13.69 -21.11
C MET A 404 -11.98 14.76 -21.91
N GLU A 405 -11.98 14.59 -23.23
CA GLU A 405 -12.76 15.39 -24.20
C GLU A 405 -13.69 14.43 -24.95
N VAL A 406 -14.97 14.79 -25.09
CA VAL A 406 -15.96 13.99 -25.81
C VAL A 406 -16.56 14.81 -26.94
N LYS A 407 -16.54 14.26 -28.15
CA LYS A 407 -17.23 14.80 -29.32
C LYS A 407 -18.32 13.85 -29.76
N SER A 408 -19.44 14.40 -30.24
CA SER A 408 -20.61 13.63 -30.64
C SER A 408 -21.03 14.02 -32.06
N GLU A 409 -21.18 13.04 -32.94
CA GLU A 409 -21.59 13.22 -34.33
C GLU A 409 -22.87 12.43 -34.60
N VAL A 410 -23.91 13.10 -35.12
CA VAL A 410 -25.20 12.50 -35.45
C VAL A 410 -25.21 12.07 -36.90
N ASP A 411 -25.50 10.80 -37.16
CA ASP A 411 -25.75 10.29 -38.51
C ASP A 411 -27.21 10.55 -38.90
N THR A 412 -27.43 11.53 -39.77
CA THR A 412 -28.75 11.90 -40.29
C THR A 412 -29.14 11.16 -41.57
N THR A 413 -28.33 10.21 -42.05
CA THR A 413 -28.53 9.56 -43.36
C THR A 413 -29.54 8.40 -43.35
N SER A 414 -29.99 7.95 -42.18
CA SER A 414 -30.91 6.83 -41.97
C SER A 414 -32.27 7.30 -41.47
N GLU A 415 -33.33 7.12 -42.25
CA GLU A 415 -34.70 7.52 -41.91
C GLU A 415 -35.35 6.67 -40.80
N SER A 416 -34.80 5.50 -40.44
CA SER A 416 -35.48 4.55 -39.55
C SER A 416 -34.92 4.44 -38.13
N ARG A 417 -33.63 4.76 -37.91
CA ARG A 417 -32.98 4.81 -36.58
C ARG A 417 -31.87 5.85 -36.56
N ARG A 418 -31.93 6.79 -35.60
CA ARG A 418 -30.85 7.76 -35.36
C ARG A 418 -29.62 7.02 -34.83
N LYS A 419 -28.45 7.34 -35.36
CA LYS A 419 -27.17 6.86 -34.83
C LYS A 419 -26.36 8.04 -34.32
N LEU A 420 -25.74 7.87 -33.17
CA LEU A 420 -24.83 8.85 -32.59
C LEU A 420 -23.46 8.19 -32.42
N THR A 421 -22.44 8.80 -32.99
CA THR A 421 -21.05 8.38 -32.81
C THR A 421 -20.40 9.29 -31.77
N LEU A 422 -19.93 8.69 -30.68
CA LEU A 422 -19.17 9.35 -29.62
C LEU A 422 -17.68 9.09 -29.85
N THR A 423 -16.89 10.15 -29.98
CA THR A 423 -15.43 10.10 -29.99
C THR A 423 -14.91 10.65 -28.67
N ILE A 424 -14.26 9.79 -27.90
CA ILE A 424 -13.76 10.07 -26.55
C ILE A 424 -12.24 10.11 -26.60
N LYS A 425 -11.66 11.25 -26.27
CA LYS A 425 -10.21 11.46 -26.15
C LYS A 425 -9.84 11.51 -24.68
N SER A 426 -9.06 10.54 -24.21
CA SER A 426 -8.51 10.52 -22.85
C SER A 426 -7.04 10.90 -22.83
N LEU A 427 -6.62 11.62 -21.78
CA LEU A 427 -5.24 12.06 -21.58
C LEU A 427 -4.86 11.94 -20.10
N TYR A 428 -3.64 11.46 -19.86
CA TYR A 428 -3.01 11.43 -18.55
C TYR A 428 -1.83 12.40 -18.52
N SER A 429 -1.81 13.28 -17.52
CA SER A 429 -0.78 14.31 -17.32
C SER A 429 -0.23 14.29 -15.89
N GLY A 430 -0.23 13.12 -15.25
CA GLY A 430 0.36 12.93 -13.93
C GLY A 430 1.89 12.79 -13.94
N LYS A 431 2.44 12.48 -12.76
CA LYS A 431 3.90 12.37 -12.56
C LYS A 431 4.49 11.11 -13.16
N GLU A 432 3.78 9.98 -13.09
CA GLU A 432 4.23 8.67 -13.54
C GLU A 432 4.29 8.57 -15.07
N ASN A 433 5.04 7.61 -15.60
CA ASN A 433 5.12 7.37 -17.06
C ASN A 433 3.81 6.80 -17.64
N THR A 434 3.07 6.02 -16.84
CA THR A 434 1.77 5.43 -17.21
C THR A 434 0.86 5.37 -15.98
N THR A 435 -0.46 5.30 -16.20
CA THR A 435 -1.45 5.06 -15.14
C THR A 435 -1.52 3.58 -14.72
N ASN A 436 -2.24 3.29 -13.63
CA ASN A 436 -2.82 1.96 -13.43
C ASN A 436 -3.94 1.69 -14.47
N MET A 437 -4.69 0.61 -14.30
CA MET A 437 -5.93 0.39 -15.06
C MET A 437 -6.89 1.56 -14.86
N VAL A 438 -7.42 2.08 -15.97
CA VAL A 438 -8.36 3.21 -15.99
C VAL A 438 -9.71 2.70 -16.49
N ILE A 439 -10.79 3.15 -15.84
CA ILE A 439 -12.14 2.90 -16.29
C ILE A 439 -12.66 4.14 -17.00
N LEU A 440 -13.13 3.93 -18.23
CA LEU A 440 -13.99 4.86 -18.92
C LEU A 440 -15.43 4.34 -18.79
N ASP A 441 -16.20 5.04 -17.95
CA ASP A 441 -17.59 4.71 -17.61
C ASP A 441 -18.53 5.62 -18.42
N ILE A 442 -19.21 5.04 -19.39
CA ILE A 442 -20.08 5.74 -20.33
C ILE A 442 -21.53 5.43 -19.97
N LYS A 443 -22.25 6.39 -19.39
CA LYS A 443 -23.69 6.25 -19.17
C LYS A 443 -24.45 6.40 -20.49
N MET A 444 -25.38 5.49 -20.76
CA MET A 444 -26.22 5.53 -21.96
C MET A 444 -27.32 6.59 -21.83
N LEU A 445 -27.64 7.23 -22.95
CA LEU A 445 -28.84 8.07 -23.07
C LEU A 445 -30.09 7.20 -23.04
N SER A 446 -31.16 7.68 -22.42
CA SER A 446 -32.43 6.97 -22.37
C SER A 446 -32.93 6.64 -23.78
N GLY A 447 -33.26 5.39 -24.03
CA GLY A 447 -33.73 4.91 -25.34
C GLY A 447 -32.63 4.59 -26.36
N PHE A 448 -31.35 4.76 -25.99
CA PHE A 448 -30.21 4.37 -26.82
C PHE A 448 -29.55 3.09 -26.34
N THR A 449 -29.07 2.28 -27.28
CA THR A 449 -28.26 1.09 -27.01
C THR A 449 -26.96 1.14 -27.80
N VAL A 450 -25.95 0.44 -27.30
CA VAL A 450 -24.64 0.38 -27.95
C VAL A 450 -24.65 -0.63 -29.08
N VAL A 451 -24.07 -0.24 -30.22
CA VAL A 451 -23.72 -1.20 -31.26
C VAL A 451 -22.58 -2.07 -30.74
N SER A 452 -22.92 -3.28 -30.31
CA SER A 452 -21.98 -4.19 -29.66
C SER A 452 -20.70 -4.41 -30.49
N SER A 453 -19.57 -4.57 -29.81
CA SER A 453 -18.22 -4.95 -30.32
C SER A 453 -17.27 -3.86 -30.83
N GLN A 454 -17.68 -2.60 -31.05
CA GLN A 454 -16.77 -1.58 -31.62
C GLN A 454 -15.54 -1.26 -30.75
N LEU A 455 -15.68 -1.31 -29.43
CA LEU A 455 -14.58 -1.04 -28.50
C LEU A 455 -13.77 -2.30 -28.16
N LYS A 456 -14.25 -3.50 -28.52
CA LYS A 456 -13.53 -4.74 -28.26
C LYS A 456 -12.36 -4.86 -29.24
N GLY A 457 -11.14 -4.94 -28.72
CA GLY A 457 -9.91 -5.00 -29.52
C GLY A 457 -9.33 -3.64 -29.90
N ALA A 458 -9.93 -2.53 -29.45
CA ALA A 458 -9.30 -1.22 -29.56
C ALA A 458 -7.99 -1.17 -28.74
N PRO A 459 -7.00 -0.34 -29.13
CA PRO A 459 -5.72 -0.26 -28.43
C PRO A 459 -5.89 0.02 -26.94
N LEU A 460 -5.16 -0.70 -26.09
CA LEU A 460 -5.21 -0.58 -24.63
C LEU A 460 -6.54 -0.98 -23.97
N VAL A 461 -7.58 -1.37 -24.72
CA VAL A 461 -8.81 -1.90 -24.13
C VAL A 461 -8.61 -3.36 -23.75
N ASP A 462 -8.70 -3.64 -22.45
CA ASP A 462 -8.61 -5.00 -21.91
C ASP A 462 -9.94 -5.73 -22.01
N ARG A 463 -11.01 -5.07 -21.55
CA ARG A 463 -12.38 -5.58 -21.64
C ARG A 463 -13.40 -4.46 -21.75
N VAL A 464 -14.58 -4.83 -22.22
CA VAL A 464 -15.77 -3.97 -22.25
C VAL A 464 -16.90 -4.74 -21.58
N GLU A 465 -17.46 -4.16 -20.52
CA GLU A 465 -18.64 -4.67 -19.82
C GLU A 465 -19.81 -3.74 -20.09
N GLN A 466 -20.96 -4.32 -20.42
CA GLN A 466 -22.20 -3.58 -20.63
C GLN A 466 -23.17 -3.97 -19.53
N THR A 467 -23.64 -2.99 -18.76
CA THR A 467 -24.75 -3.12 -17.82
C THR A 467 -26.01 -2.53 -18.44
N GLU A 468 -27.13 -2.48 -17.70
CA GLU A 468 -28.41 -1.98 -18.22
C GLU A 468 -28.32 -0.54 -18.77
N ASP A 469 -27.59 0.35 -18.09
CA ASP A 469 -27.47 1.77 -18.46
C ASP A 469 -26.01 2.28 -18.60
N HIS A 470 -25.00 1.42 -18.46
CA HIS A 470 -23.59 1.81 -18.59
C HIS A 470 -22.80 0.90 -19.54
N VAL A 471 -21.80 1.49 -20.19
CA VAL A 471 -20.70 0.78 -20.84
C VAL A 471 -19.40 1.11 -20.12
N LEU A 472 -18.84 0.10 -19.48
CA LEU A 472 -17.56 0.17 -18.75
C LEU A 472 -16.44 -0.34 -19.65
N VAL A 473 -15.52 0.55 -20.01
CA VAL A 473 -14.34 0.23 -20.80
C VAL A 473 -13.13 0.20 -19.89
N TYR A 474 -12.50 -0.96 -19.77
CA TYR A 474 -11.32 -1.16 -18.94
C TYR A 474 -10.07 -0.94 -19.79
N LEU A 475 -9.39 0.17 -19.57
CA LEU A 475 -8.13 0.50 -20.23
C LEU A 475 -6.97 -0.03 -19.40
N GLN A 476 -6.08 -0.80 -20.02
CA GLN A 476 -4.94 -1.41 -19.34
C GLN A 476 -4.03 -0.38 -18.65
N GLU A 477 -3.81 0.76 -19.30
CA GLU A 477 -3.06 1.92 -18.82
C GLU A 477 -3.28 3.09 -19.80
N LEU A 478 -2.94 4.30 -19.37
CA LEU A 478 -2.77 5.47 -20.22
C LEU A 478 -1.34 5.98 -20.11
N PRO A 479 -0.58 6.07 -21.22
CA PRO A 479 0.73 6.69 -21.22
C PRO A 479 0.65 8.20 -20.99
N LYS A 480 1.65 8.73 -20.27
CA LYS A 480 1.77 10.15 -19.96
C LYS A 480 1.87 10.97 -21.24
N ASP A 481 1.11 12.06 -21.27
CA ASP A 481 1.09 13.09 -22.31
C ASP A 481 0.81 12.55 -23.73
N MET A 482 0.25 11.34 -23.84
CA MET A 482 -0.09 10.69 -25.10
C MET A 482 -1.58 10.39 -25.18
N PRO A 483 -2.38 11.23 -25.87
CA PRO A 483 -3.83 11.08 -25.90
C PRO A 483 -4.26 9.80 -26.62
N LYS A 484 -5.34 9.18 -26.13
CA LYS A 484 -5.96 7.99 -26.72
C LYS A 484 -7.40 8.28 -27.10
N ASN A 485 -7.77 7.88 -28.32
CA ASN A 485 -9.09 8.11 -28.88
C ASN A 485 -9.85 6.79 -28.97
N TYR A 486 -11.07 6.78 -28.46
CA TYR A 486 -12.00 5.67 -28.52
C TYR A 486 -13.29 6.14 -29.20
N SER A 487 -13.86 5.32 -30.07
CA SER A 487 -15.11 5.65 -30.76
C SER A 487 -16.18 4.61 -30.47
N LEU A 488 -17.38 5.10 -30.16
CA LEU A 488 -18.53 4.30 -29.78
C LEU A 488 -19.77 4.80 -30.51
N THR A 489 -20.43 3.92 -31.27
CA THR A 489 -21.70 4.21 -31.92
C THR A 489 -22.84 3.69 -31.06
N ILE A 490 -23.78 4.57 -30.74
CA ILE A 490 -25.04 4.23 -30.09
C ILE A 490 -26.20 4.44 -31.06
N ILE A 491 -27.22 3.60 -30.96
CA ILE A 491 -28.41 3.59 -31.81
C ILE A 491 -29.64 3.86 -30.97
N GLU A 492 -30.57 4.66 -31.50
CA GLU A 492 -31.87 4.88 -30.88
C GLU A 492 -32.74 3.62 -31.10
N GLU A 493 -33.09 2.92 -30.02
CA GLU A 493 -34.04 1.80 -30.03
C GLU A 493 -35.46 2.24 -29.65
N LEU A 494 -35.57 3.15 -28.69
CA LEU A 494 -36.83 3.72 -28.23
C LEU A 494 -36.74 5.24 -28.32
N ARG A 495 -37.72 5.84 -28.98
CA ARG A 495 -37.78 7.29 -29.11
C ARG A 495 -38.17 7.90 -27.76
N VAL A 496 -37.29 8.76 -27.23
CA VAL A 496 -37.49 9.47 -25.97
C VAL A 496 -37.45 10.97 -26.26
N GLU A 497 -38.51 11.68 -25.85
CA GLU A 497 -38.56 13.14 -25.93
C GLU A 497 -37.93 13.76 -24.67
N ASN A 498 -37.36 14.98 -24.81
CA ASN A 498 -36.69 15.71 -23.72
C ASN A 498 -35.53 14.94 -23.08
N LEU A 499 -34.61 14.43 -23.90
CA LEU A 499 -33.41 13.71 -23.44
C LEU A 499 -32.60 14.56 -22.46
N LYS A 500 -32.34 13.99 -21.28
CA LYS A 500 -31.39 14.57 -20.33
C LYS A 500 -29.96 14.20 -20.72
N PRO A 501 -28.98 15.07 -20.44
CA PRO A 501 -27.59 14.77 -20.69
C PRO A 501 -27.12 13.52 -19.94
N ALA A 502 -26.28 12.71 -20.59
CA ALA A 502 -25.65 11.54 -19.97
C ALA A 502 -24.23 11.86 -19.51
N MET A 503 -23.80 11.21 -18.42
CA MET A 503 -22.48 11.45 -17.84
C MET A 503 -21.47 10.40 -18.33
N ILE A 504 -20.30 10.86 -18.76
CA ILE A 504 -19.16 10.01 -19.05
C ILE A 504 -18.09 10.33 -18.01
N LYS A 505 -17.51 9.30 -17.40
CA LYS A 505 -16.51 9.42 -16.35
C LYS A 505 -15.23 8.71 -16.75
N ILE A 506 -14.10 9.26 -16.35
CA ILE A 506 -12.82 8.57 -16.39
C ILE A 506 -12.18 8.60 -15.00
N TYR A 507 -11.70 7.45 -14.54
CA TYR A 507 -11.09 7.31 -13.22
C TYR A 507 -10.15 6.10 -13.13
N ASP A 508 -9.21 6.14 -12.18
CA ASP A 508 -8.35 5.01 -11.83
C ASP A 508 -9.19 3.89 -11.19
N TYR A 509 -9.08 2.67 -11.71
CA TYR A 509 -9.84 1.51 -11.24
C TYR A 509 -9.61 1.18 -9.76
N TYR A 510 -8.42 1.46 -9.25
CA TYR A 510 -8.04 1.21 -7.86
C TYR A 510 -8.27 2.42 -6.96
N GLN A 511 -8.45 3.63 -7.52
CA GLN A 511 -8.65 4.87 -6.76
C GLN A 511 -9.73 5.80 -7.35
N PRO A 512 -10.98 5.33 -7.49
CA PRO A 512 -12.02 6.04 -8.23
C PRO A 512 -12.39 7.41 -7.63
N SER A 513 -12.27 7.59 -6.32
CA SER A 513 -12.63 8.84 -5.63
C SER A 513 -11.63 9.99 -5.81
N THR A 514 -10.39 9.70 -6.21
CA THR A 514 -9.29 10.70 -6.26
C THR A 514 -8.94 11.18 -7.67
N THR A 515 -9.47 10.52 -8.69
CA THR A 515 -9.08 10.75 -10.10
C THR A 515 -10.29 10.97 -11.02
N LEU A 516 -11.47 11.14 -10.43
CA LEU A 516 -12.73 11.27 -11.17
C LEU A 516 -12.77 12.56 -11.97
N THR A 517 -12.75 12.42 -13.30
CA THR A 517 -13.13 13.50 -14.22
C THR A 517 -14.45 13.13 -14.88
N HIS A 518 -15.38 14.07 -14.93
CA HIS A 518 -16.69 13.86 -15.54
C HIS A 518 -16.92 14.83 -16.69
N PHE A 519 -17.60 14.33 -17.73
CA PHE A 519 -18.11 15.13 -18.84
C PHE A 519 -19.60 14.89 -18.96
N THR A 520 -20.34 15.94 -19.31
CA THR A 520 -21.78 15.86 -19.52
C THR A 520 -22.06 15.97 -21.01
N ALA A 521 -22.47 14.86 -21.63
CA ALA A 521 -22.84 14.85 -23.05
C ALA A 521 -24.29 15.32 -23.20
N THR A 522 -24.48 16.51 -23.77
CA THR A 522 -25.79 17.08 -24.11
C THR A 522 -26.21 16.62 -25.52
N ALA A 523 -27.35 15.95 -25.64
CA ALA A 523 -27.95 15.68 -26.94
C ALA A 523 -28.72 16.93 -27.39
N HIS A 524 -28.29 17.58 -28.48
CA HIS A 524 -29.06 18.62 -29.17
C HIS A 524 -29.65 18.09 -30.46
#